data_AF-A0A0W8CZT7-F1
#
_entry.id   AF-A0A0W8CZT7-F1
#
_cell.length_a   1.000
_cell.length_b   1.000
_cell.length_c   1.000
_cell.angle_alpha   90.00
_cell.angle_beta   90.00
_cell.angle_gamma   90.00
#
_symmetry.space_group_name_H-M   'P 1'
#
loop_
_entity.id
_entity.type
_entity.pdbx_description
1 polymer ?
#
loop_
_entity_poly.entity_id
_entity_poly.type
_entity_poly.pdbx_seq_one_letter_code
_entity_poly.pdbx_strand_id
1 'polypeptide(L)'
;MNARYKVGSADEIRALLQTPAPNLQSWRGKEIEKFLLQELATSKFCMRALEGSGVGTVTRHGPLNAASEIIQASSEIQNELVLYIPLSKTFPAIDGVLVVPQDGRIIYAQSTVATAHPIKYQQLKNVYQDLTQRQEFQGYTHILLFIVSNEIYDGFTVQSYKNADGKNRTARVDIDVTQYVGKISRQ
;
A
#
# COMPACT_ATOMS: atom_id res chain seq x y z
N MET A 1 -26.17 21.99 -9.43
CA MET A 1 -24.99 21.39 -8.78
C MET A 1 -23.76 22.17 -9.23
N ASN A 2 -23.26 23.09 -8.40
CA ASN A 2 -22.02 23.80 -8.69
C ASN A 2 -20.85 22.92 -8.26
N ALA A 3 -20.09 22.39 -9.21
CA ALA A 3 -18.82 21.74 -8.92
C ALA A 3 -17.93 22.74 -8.16
N ARG A 4 -17.55 22.42 -6.92
CA ARG A 4 -16.68 23.28 -6.08
C ARG A 4 -15.26 23.45 -6.64
N TYR A 5 -14.91 22.71 -7.70
CA TYR A 5 -13.62 22.82 -8.39
C TYR A 5 -13.84 22.79 -9.90
N LYS A 6 -13.41 23.85 -10.59
CA LYS A 6 -13.17 23.78 -12.04
C LYS A 6 -11.95 22.88 -12.23
N VAL A 7 -12.09 21.84 -13.05
CA VAL A 7 -10.95 21.00 -13.48
C VAL A 7 -10.08 21.86 -14.40
N GLY A 8 -9.17 22.63 -13.81
CA GLY A 8 -8.17 23.42 -14.53
C GLY A 8 -7.05 22.51 -15.04
N SER A 9 -6.40 22.92 -16.12
CA SER A 9 -5.24 22.21 -16.63
C SER A 9 -4.12 22.19 -15.58
N ALA A 10 -3.22 21.22 -15.71
CA ALA A 10 -2.09 21.12 -14.79
C ALA A 10 -1.26 22.40 -14.70
N ASP A 11 -1.24 23.21 -15.76
CA ASP A 11 -0.53 24.49 -15.88
C ASP A 11 -1.24 25.64 -15.13
N GLU A 12 -2.57 25.69 -15.20
CA GLU A 12 -3.37 26.71 -14.50
C GLU A 12 -3.27 26.58 -12.98
N ILE A 13 -3.23 25.35 -12.47
CA ILE A 13 -3.03 25.08 -11.03
C ILE A 13 -1.62 25.51 -10.60
N ARG A 14 -0.59 25.41 -11.45
CA ARG A 14 0.79 25.85 -11.09
C ARG A 14 0.88 27.36 -10.98
N ALA A 15 0.27 28.06 -11.93
CA ALA A 15 0.22 29.51 -11.92
C ALA A 15 -0.46 30.05 -10.66
N LEU A 16 -1.52 29.38 -10.19
CA LEU A 16 -2.23 29.70 -8.95
C LEU A 16 -1.42 29.41 -7.67
N LEU A 17 -0.65 28.32 -7.65
CA LEU A 17 0.05 27.86 -6.44
C LEU A 17 1.50 28.36 -6.31
N GLN A 18 2.03 29.09 -7.30
CA GLN A 18 3.43 29.55 -7.35
C GLN A 18 4.46 28.43 -7.03
N THR A 19 4.11 27.18 -7.34
CA THR A 19 4.86 26.01 -6.89
C THR A 19 5.63 25.40 -8.07
N PRO A 20 6.94 25.11 -7.94
CA PRO A 20 7.73 24.49 -9.00
C PRO A 20 7.13 23.16 -9.50
N ALA A 21 7.28 22.86 -10.78
CA ALA A 21 6.77 21.63 -11.39
C ALA A 21 7.18 20.31 -10.68
N PRO A 22 8.42 20.14 -10.17
CA PRO A 22 8.81 18.95 -9.39
C PRO A 22 8.01 18.80 -8.10
N ASN A 23 7.70 19.92 -7.45
CA ASN A 23 6.94 19.93 -6.20
C ASN A 23 5.47 19.58 -6.44
N LEU A 24 4.90 19.97 -7.58
CA LEU A 24 3.53 19.59 -7.97
C LEU A 24 3.40 18.14 -8.40
N GLN A 25 4.39 17.58 -9.10
CA GLN A 25 4.42 16.14 -9.39
C GLN A 25 4.55 15.32 -8.10
N SER A 26 5.46 15.72 -7.22
CA SER A 26 5.60 15.12 -5.88
C SER A 26 4.30 15.21 -5.07
N TRP A 27 3.61 16.36 -5.10
CA TRP A 27 2.33 16.55 -4.43
C TRP A 27 1.21 15.69 -5.01
N ARG A 28 1.11 15.64 -6.35
CA ARG A 28 0.14 14.76 -7.04
C ARG A 28 0.36 13.29 -6.70
N GLY A 29 1.62 12.84 -6.65
CA GLY A 29 1.97 11.49 -6.20
C GLY A 29 1.40 11.22 -4.81
N LYS A 30 1.72 12.08 -3.84
CA LYS A 30 1.27 11.93 -2.44
C LYS A 30 -0.25 11.95 -2.28
N GLU A 31 -0.96 12.79 -3.03
CA GLU A 31 -2.43 12.83 -2.95
C GLU A 31 -3.06 11.58 -3.58
N ILE A 32 -2.47 11.04 -4.65
CA ILE A 32 -2.89 9.75 -5.23
C ILE A 32 -2.63 8.61 -4.22
N GLU A 33 -1.45 8.57 -3.59
CA GLU A 33 -1.10 7.57 -2.57
C GLU A 33 -2.13 7.57 -1.42
N LYS A 34 -2.40 8.76 -0.83
CA LYS A 34 -3.42 8.91 0.22
C LYS A 34 -4.80 8.44 -0.24
N PHE A 35 -5.19 8.82 -1.45
CA PHE A 35 -6.49 8.46 -2.00
C PHE A 35 -6.62 6.94 -2.18
N LEU A 36 -5.59 6.27 -2.71
CA LEU A 36 -5.56 4.82 -2.89
C LEU A 36 -5.61 4.08 -1.54
N LEU A 37 -4.87 4.56 -0.54
CA LEU A 37 -4.92 4.03 0.81
C LEU A 37 -6.31 4.18 1.45
N GLN A 38 -6.93 5.36 1.32
CA GLN A 38 -8.27 5.59 1.83
C GLN A 38 -9.31 4.70 1.13
N GLU A 39 -9.19 4.51 -0.18
CA GLU A 39 -10.05 3.61 -0.95
C GLU A 39 -9.86 2.14 -0.51
N LEU A 40 -8.66 1.71 -0.13
CA LEU A 40 -8.44 0.36 0.43
C LEU A 40 -9.30 0.10 1.68
N ALA A 41 -9.45 1.11 2.54
CA ALA A 41 -10.26 1.01 3.75
C ALA A 41 -11.78 1.11 3.48
N THR A 42 -12.19 1.92 2.50
CA THR A 42 -13.59 2.37 2.36
C THR A 42 -14.32 1.80 1.15
N SER A 43 -13.62 1.20 0.19
CA SER A 43 -14.19 0.75 -1.09
C SER A 43 -14.03 -0.74 -1.30
N LYS A 44 -14.75 -1.27 -2.30
CA LYS A 44 -14.51 -2.62 -2.80
C LYS A 44 -13.26 -2.63 -3.67
N PHE A 45 -12.45 -3.66 -3.52
CA PHE A 45 -11.24 -3.85 -4.31
C PHE A 45 -11.02 -5.31 -4.66
N CYS A 46 -10.26 -5.55 -5.72
CA CYS A 46 -9.85 -6.88 -6.13
C CYS A 46 -8.37 -7.07 -5.83
N MET A 47 -8.00 -8.21 -5.28
CA MET A 47 -6.61 -8.62 -5.08
C MET A 47 -6.30 -9.80 -6.01
N ARG A 48 -5.21 -9.71 -6.78
CA ARG A 48 -4.66 -10.81 -7.57
C ARG A 48 -3.36 -11.28 -6.95
N ALA A 49 -3.26 -12.58 -6.64
CA ALA A 49 -2.02 -13.15 -6.11
C ALA A 49 -0.91 -13.07 -7.16
N LEU A 50 0.26 -12.60 -6.75
CA LEU A 50 1.45 -12.53 -7.59
C LEU A 50 2.41 -13.69 -7.36
N GLU A 51 2.32 -14.36 -6.20
CA GLU A 51 3.17 -15.50 -5.85
C GLU A 51 2.41 -16.60 -5.08
N GLY A 52 3.04 -17.76 -4.95
CA GLY A 52 2.51 -18.91 -4.19
C GLY A 52 1.63 -19.85 -4.99
N SER A 53 0.90 -20.73 -4.29
CA SER A 53 0.01 -21.71 -4.92
C SER A 53 -1.21 -21.08 -5.59
N GLY A 54 -1.57 -19.85 -5.20
CA GLY A 54 -2.71 -19.12 -5.71
C GLY A 54 -2.40 -18.12 -6.84
N VAL A 55 -1.20 -18.12 -7.43
CA VAL A 55 -0.80 -17.14 -8.47
C VAL A 55 -1.89 -16.91 -9.52
N GLY A 56 -2.21 -15.65 -9.79
CA GLY A 56 -3.23 -15.25 -10.76
C GLY A 56 -4.66 -15.31 -10.23
N THR A 57 -4.91 -15.95 -9.08
CA THR A 57 -6.24 -15.99 -8.45
C THR A 57 -6.66 -14.59 -8.04
N VAL A 58 -7.87 -14.20 -8.47
CA VAL A 58 -8.48 -12.91 -8.13
C VAL A 58 -9.52 -13.11 -7.03
N THR A 59 -9.39 -12.33 -5.97
CA THR A 59 -10.34 -12.29 -4.84
C THR A 59 -10.89 -10.89 -4.68
N ARG A 60 -12.14 -10.77 -4.21
CA ARG A 60 -12.79 -9.48 -3.96
C ARG A 60 -12.87 -9.23 -2.46
N HIS A 61 -12.57 -8.01 -2.06
CA HIS A 61 -12.51 -7.58 -0.66
C HIS A 61 -13.23 -6.24 -0.49
N GLY A 62 -13.55 -5.92 0.76
CA GLY A 62 -14.16 -4.65 1.15
C GLY A 62 -15.64 -4.47 0.76
N PRO A 63 -16.22 -3.29 1.07
CA PRO A 63 -15.62 -2.23 1.86
C PRO A 63 -15.39 -2.71 3.30
N LEU A 64 -14.24 -2.39 3.86
CA LEU A 64 -13.88 -2.81 5.22
C LEU A 64 -14.38 -1.81 6.26
N ASN A 65 -14.60 -0.54 5.86
CA ASN A 65 -14.96 0.56 6.74
C ASN A 65 -13.95 0.74 7.89
N ALA A 66 -12.67 0.49 7.63
CA ALA A 66 -11.61 0.67 8.61
C ALA A 66 -11.39 2.16 8.89
N ALA A 67 -11.16 2.51 10.16
CA ALA A 67 -10.68 3.84 10.51
C ALA A 67 -9.26 4.06 9.96
N SER A 68 -8.79 5.31 9.94
CA SER A 68 -7.41 5.62 9.58
C SER A 68 -6.73 6.35 10.72
N GLU A 69 -5.59 5.82 11.15
CA GLU A 69 -4.79 6.36 12.24
C GLU A 69 -3.37 6.61 11.78
N ILE A 70 -2.77 7.66 12.32
CA ILE A 70 -1.43 8.06 11.98
C ILE A 70 -0.49 7.60 13.10
N ILE A 71 0.57 6.87 12.75
CA ILE A 71 1.51 6.27 13.73
C ILE A 71 2.97 6.71 13.47
N GLN A 72 3.79 6.63 14.50
CA GLN A 72 5.25 6.86 14.41
C GLN A 72 6.04 5.54 14.41
N ALA A 73 5.53 4.51 15.08
CA ALA A 73 6.17 3.21 15.31
C ALA A 73 5.19 2.03 15.12
N SER A 74 5.72 0.85 14.77
CA SER A 74 4.90 -0.37 14.58
C SER A 74 4.29 -0.89 15.89
N SER A 75 4.88 -0.54 17.03
CA SER A 75 4.35 -0.84 18.35
C SER A 75 2.98 -0.18 18.62
N GLU A 76 2.62 0.86 17.88
CA GLU A 76 1.31 1.54 18.01
C GLU A 76 0.18 0.79 17.29
N ILE A 77 0.51 -0.17 16.40
CA ILE A 77 -0.48 -0.97 15.68
C ILE A 77 -1.21 -1.86 16.69
N GLN A 78 -2.54 -1.82 16.71
CA GLN A 78 -3.36 -2.63 17.61
C GLN A 78 -4.13 -3.68 16.81
N ASN A 79 -4.68 -4.67 17.51
CA ASN A 79 -5.50 -5.71 16.91
C ASN A 79 -6.94 -5.21 16.68
N GLU A 80 -7.06 -4.19 15.84
CA GLU A 80 -8.31 -3.49 15.54
C GLU A 80 -8.43 -3.24 14.03
N LEU A 81 -9.66 -3.03 13.54
CA LEU A 81 -9.91 -2.77 12.12
C LEU A 81 -9.52 -1.33 11.76
N VAL A 82 -8.21 -1.12 11.57
CA VAL A 82 -7.61 0.20 11.35
C VAL A 82 -6.56 0.13 10.24
N LEU A 83 -6.57 1.16 9.38
CA LEU A 83 -5.49 1.48 8.46
C LEU A 83 -4.52 2.44 9.15
N TYR A 84 -3.38 1.91 9.57
CA TYR A 84 -2.30 2.68 10.17
C TYR A 84 -1.41 3.27 9.09
N ILE A 85 -1.25 4.60 9.08
CA ILE A 85 -0.44 5.35 8.13
C ILE A 85 0.81 5.85 8.86
N PRO A 86 1.99 5.31 8.54
CA PRO A 86 3.22 5.71 9.22
C PRO A 86 3.68 7.11 8.78
N LEU A 87 4.00 7.99 9.73
CA LEU A 87 4.62 9.31 9.46
C LEU A 87 6.12 9.23 9.22
N SER A 88 6.78 8.21 9.77
CA SER A 88 8.23 8.18 9.85
C SER A 88 8.90 7.66 8.58
N LYS A 89 10.03 8.30 8.24
CA LYS A 89 11.01 7.80 7.24
C LYS A 89 11.72 6.51 7.67
N THR A 90 11.37 5.90 8.81
CA THR A 90 11.82 4.54 9.20
C THR A 90 10.88 3.43 8.69
N PHE A 91 9.66 3.76 8.27
CA PHE A 91 8.70 2.90 7.56
C PHE A 91 8.73 2.91 6.00
N PRO A 92 9.72 3.44 5.27
CA PRO A 92 9.57 3.87 3.88
C PRO A 92 9.60 2.72 2.87
N ALA A 93 9.23 1.52 3.30
CA ALA A 93 8.92 0.37 2.46
C ALA A 93 7.41 0.25 2.18
N ILE A 94 6.54 0.80 3.04
CA ILE A 94 5.09 0.64 2.96
C ILE A 94 4.39 1.97 3.27
N ASP A 95 3.27 2.21 2.60
CA ASP A 95 2.49 3.44 2.76
C ASP A 95 1.39 3.28 3.82
N GLY A 96 1.06 2.05 4.20
CA GLY A 96 0.15 1.76 5.30
C GLY A 96 0.18 0.31 5.77
N VAL A 97 -0.34 0.07 6.98
CA VAL A 97 -0.62 -1.26 7.52
C VAL A 97 -2.10 -1.34 7.87
N LEU A 98 -2.83 -2.22 7.21
CA LEU A 98 -4.23 -2.46 7.49
C LEU A 98 -4.36 -3.77 8.26
N VAL A 99 -4.88 -3.68 9.49
CA VAL A 99 -5.21 -4.84 10.31
C VAL A 99 -6.67 -5.22 10.07
N VAL A 100 -6.93 -6.48 9.76
CA VAL A 100 -8.27 -7.01 9.49
C VAL A 100 -8.53 -8.19 10.43
N PRO A 101 -8.90 -7.94 11.70
CA PRO A 101 -9.01 -8.99 12.71
C PRO A 101 -10.02 -10.08 12.35
N GLN A 102 -11.15 -9.67 11.75
CA GLN A 102 -12.22 -10.60 11.33
C GLN A 102 -11.77 -11.64 10.30
N ASP A 103 -10.71 -11.35 9.54
CA ASP A 103 -10.13 -12.25 8.54
C ASP A 103 -8.82 -12.90 9.04
N GLY A 104 -8.33 -12.51 10.22
CA GLY A 104 -7.00 -12.86 10.71
C GLY A 104 -5.91 -12.42 9.74
N ARG A 105 -5.96 -11.18 9.22
CA ARG A 105 -5.01 -10.68 8.21
C ARG A 105 -4.34 -9.38 8.63
N ILE A 106 -3.06 -9.27 8.28
CA ILE A 106 -2.32 -8.00 8.29
C ILE A 106 -1.87 -7.71 6.87
N ILE A 107 -2.31 -6.58 6.34
CA ILE A 107 -2.02 -6.14 4.98
C ILE A 107 -1.02 -4.98 5.03
N TYR A 108 0.18 -5.22 4.55
CA TYR A 108 1.20 -4.22 4.30
C TYR A 108 0.94 -3.60 2.93
N ALA A 109 0.47 -2.37 2.88
CA ALA A 109 0.06 -1.70 1.66
C ALA A 109 1.17 -0.81 1.11
N GLN A 110 1.43 -0.91 -0.19
CA GLN A 110 2.28 0.01 -0.93
C GLN A 110 1.57 0.42 -2.22
N SER A 111 1.31 1.71 -2.36
CA SER A 111 0.77 2.32 -3.56
C SER A 111 1.88 2.64 -4.55
N THR A 112 1.67 2.31 -5.83
CA THR A 112 2.61 2.65 -6.89
C THR A 112 1.88 2.87 -8.22
N VAL A 113 2.36 3.85 -8.97
CA VAL A 113 1.97 4.08 -10.38
C VAL A 113 3.03 3.58 -11.36
N ALA A 114 4.16 3.05 -10.84
CA ALA A 114 5.27 2.57 -11.64
C ALA A 114 5.36 1.03 -11.56
N THR A 115 5.72 0.43 -12.69
CA THR A 115 5.96 -1.02 -12.82
C THR A 115 7.18 -1.49 -12.03
N ALA A 116 8.10 -0.59 -11.66
CA ALA A 116 9.28 -0.90 -10.86
C ALA A 116 9.36 0.05 -9.66
N HIS A 117 8.90 -0.40 -8.49
CA HIS A 117 9.09 0.34 -7.25
C HIS A 117 9.73 -0.59 -6.22
N PRO A 118 11.04 -0.42 -5.94
CA PRO A 118 11.74 -1.39 -5.10
C PRO A 118 11.22 -1.34 -3.67
N ILE A 119 10.86 -2.51 -3.15
CA ILE A 119 10.53 -2.68 -1.74
C ILE A 119 11.84 -2.64 -0.96
N LYS A 120 11.90 -1.80 0.08
CA LYS A 120 13.03 -1.78 1.01
C LYS A 120 12.90 -2.92 1.99
N TYR A 121 13.49 -4.06 1.61
CA TYR A 121 13.36 -5.34 2.29
C TYR A 121 13.61 -5.26 3.80
N GLN A 122 14.70 -4.62 4.24
CA GLN A 122 15.07 -4.60 5.66
C GLN A 122 14.03 -3.88 6.52
N GLN A 123 13.35 -2.87 5.98
CA GLN A 123 12.36 -2.11 6.72
C GLN A 123 11.04 -2.88 6.82
N LEU A 124 10.61 -3.52 5.74
CA LEU A 124 9.47 -4.44 5.79
C LEU A 124 9.72 -5.58 6.78
N LYS A 125 10.93 -6.14 6.80
CA LYS A 125 11.34 -7.20 7.73
C LYS A 125 11.17 -6.79 9.18
N ASN A 126 11.61 -5.59 9.55
CA ASN A 126 11.52 -5.11 10.92
C ASN A 126 10.05 -5.00 11.38
N VAL A 127 9.18 -4.41 10.56
CA VAL A 127 7.75 -4.29 10.88
C VAL A 127 7.09 -5.66 10.95
N TYR A 128 7.41 -6.56 10.02
CA TYR A 128 6.90 -7.94 10.04
C TYR A 128 7.34 -8.70 11.30
N GLN A 129 8.62 -8.62 11.67
CA GLN A 129 9.15 -9.31 12.84
C GLN A 129 8.54 -8.78 14.14
N ASP A 130 8.36 -7.47 14.25
CA ASP A 130 7.69 -6.85 15.39
C ASP A 130 6.26 -7.38 15.54
N LEU A 131 5.47 -7.36 14.45
CA LEU A 131 4.08 -7.80 14.50
C LEU A 131 3.93 -9.32 14.70
N THR A 132 4.77 -10.15 14.09
CA THR A 132 4.69 -11.62 14.23
C THR A 132 5.11 -12.13 15.61
N GLN A 133 5.94 -11.38 16.34
CA GLN A 133 6.35 -11.73 17.71
C GLN A 133 5.28 -11.41 18.75
N ARG A 134 4.26 -10.63 18.39
CA ARG A 134 3.18 -10.21 19.28
C ARG A 134 2.08 -11.27 19.34
N GLN A 135 1.65 -11.59 20.56
CA GLN A 135 0.71 -12.68 20.83
C GLN A 135 -0.65 -12.46 20.15
N GLU A 136 -1.11 -11.22 20.11
CA GLU A 136 -2.39 -10.81 19.51
C GLU A 136 -2.45 -11.01 17.99
N PHE A 137 -1.30 -11.11 17.32
CA PHE A 137 -1.19 -11.35 15.88
C PHE A 137 -0.75 -12.78 15.55
N GLN A 138 -0.67 -13.66 16.54
CA GLN A 138 -0.30 -15.05 16.32
C GLN A 138 -1.33 -15.72 15.39
N GLY A 139 -0.83 -16.32 14.31
CA GLY A 139 -1.66 -17.02 13.31
C GLY A 139 -2.29 -16.10 12.26
N TYR A 140 -2.02 -14.79 12.29
CA TYR A 140 -2.46 -13.90 11.22
C TYR A 140 -1.74 -14.22 9.91
N THR A 141 -2.46 -14.10 8.80
CA THR A 141 -1.86 -14.14 7.46
C THR A 141 -1.31 -12.77 7.12
N HIS A 142 -0.04 -12.73 6.76
CA HIS A 142 0.68 -11.51 6.42
C HIS A 142 0.73 -11.33 4.90
N ILE A 143 0.24 -10.19 4.41
CA ILE A 143 0.04 -9.92 2.98
C ILE A 143 0.78 -8.66 2.59
N LEU A 144 1.60 -8.72 1.54
CA LEU A 144 2.12 -7.52 0.89
C LEU A 144 1.23 -7.16 -0.30
N LEU A 145 0.60 -5.99 -0.25
CA LEU A 145 -0.36 -5.53 -1.24
C LEU A 145 0.19 -4.32 -2.03
N PHE A 146 0.38 -4.50 -3.32
CA PHE A 146 0.67 -3.40 -4.26
C PHE A 146 -0.62 -2.79 -4.77
N ILE A 147 -0.94 -1.57 -4.35
CA ILE A 147 -2.10 -0.84 -4.87
C ILE A 147 -1.68 -0.09 -6.13
N VAL A 148 -2.33 -0.40 -7.25
CA VAL A 148 -1.95 0.13 -8.56
C VAL A 148 -3.13 0.73 -9.30
N SER A 149 -2.85 1.58 -10.29
CA SER A 149 -3.87 2.08 -11.21
C SER A 149 -4.41 0.97 -12.11
N ASN A 150 -5.64 1.16 -12.61
CA ASN A 150 -6.29 0.22 -13.53
C ASN A 150 -5.45 -0.06 -14.78
N GLU A 151 -4.69 0.93 -15.24
CA GLU A 151 -3.90 0.87 -16.47
C GLU A 151 -2.72 -0.11 -16.39
N ILE A 152 -2.17 -0.32 -15.19
CA ILE A 152 -1.00 -1.20 -15.02
C ILE A 152 -1.35 -2.52 -14.34
N TYR A 153 -2.55 -2.66 -13.77
CA TYR A 153 -2.98 -3.84 -13.02
C TYR A 153 -2.78 -5.15 -13.79
N ASP A 154 -3.27 -5.23 -15.03
CA ASP A 154 -3.24 -6.47 -15.80
C ASP A 154 -1.78 -6.91 -16.08
N GLY A 155 -0.90 -5.95 -16.36
CA GLY A 155 0.53 -6.17 -16.62
C GLY A 155 1.42 -6.27 -15.38
N PHE A 156 0.90 -6.02 -14.18
CA PHE A 156 1.68 -6.02 -12.94
C PHE A 156 1.87 -7.45 -12.41
N THR A 157 3.03 -8.04 -12.68
CA THR A 157 3.26 -9.47 -12.43
C THR A 157 4.17 -9.75 -11.24
N VAL A 158 5.19 -8.93 -11.00
CA VAL A 158 6.13 -9.13 -9.89
C VAL A 158 6.83 -7.82 -9.51
N GLN A 159 7.10 -7.62 -8.21
CA GLN A 159 8.04 -6.61 -7.73
C GLN A 159 9.30 -7.28 -7.19
N SER A 160 10.46 -6.71 -7.53
CA SER A 160 11.72 -7.14 -6.94
C SER A 160 11.94 -6.47 -5.58
N TYR A 161 12.49 -7.22 -4.64
CA TYR A 161 12.98 -6.66 -3.38
C TYR A 161 14.40 -6.17 -3.56
N LYS A 162 14.71 -5.00 -3.00
CA LYS A 162 16.09 -4.52 -2.86
C LYS A 162 16.55 -4.72 -1.43
N ASN A 163 17.64 -5.45 -1.29
CA ASN A 163 18.36 -5.55 -0.02
C ASN A 163 19.18 -4.28 0.25
N ALA A 164 19.69 -4.16 1.48
CA ALA A 164 20.57 -3.06 1.88
C ALA A 164 21.86 -2.98 1.04
N ASP A 165 22.29 -4.09 0.42
CA ASP A 165 23.42 -4.16 -0.51
C ASP A 165 23.08 -3.68 -1.93
N GLY A 166 21.85 -3.21 -2.17
CA GLY A 166 21.37 -2.73 -3.46
C GLY A 166 21.13 -3.82 -4.51
N LYS A 167 21.32 -5.10 -4.17
CA LYS A 167 21.13 -6.21 -5.11
C LYS A 167 19.65 -6.55 -5.25
N ASN A 168 19.21 -6.70 -6.49
CA ASN A 168 17.90 -7.25 -6.80
C ASN A 168 17.94 -8.77 -6.57
N ARG A 169 16.98 -9.28 -5.81
CA ARG A 169 16.72 -10.72 -5.75
C ARG A 169 15.34 -11.00 -6.33
N THR A 170 15.25 -12.03 -7.16
CA THR A 170 14.01 -12.57 -7.72
C THR A 170 13.49 -13.78 -6.94
N ALA A 171 14.31 -14.35 -6.04
CA ALA A 171 13.93 -15.46 -5.18
C ALA A 171 12.99 -15.01 -4.06
N ARG A 172 12.14 -15.94 -3.60
CA ARG A 172 11.26 -15.76 -2.43
C ARG A 172 12.04 -15.17 -1.25
N VAL A 173 11.47 -14.12 -0.70
CA VAL A 173 12.00 -13.42 0.47
C VAL A 173 11.84 -14.32 1.69
N ASP A 174 12.76 -14.23 2.65
CA ASP A 174 12.70 -14.98 3.93
C ASP A 174 11.60 -14.47 4.90
N ILE A 175 10.81 -13.50 4.46
CA ILE A 175 9.60 -13.02 5.13
C ILE A 175 8.45 -13.84 4.54
N ASP A 176 7.69 -14.52 5.38
CA ASP A 176 6.55 -15.36 4.95
C ASP A 176 5.30 -14.50 4.65
N VAL A 177 5.48 -13.46 3.82
CA VAL A 177 4.40 -12.63 3.28
C VAL A 177 3.99 -13.18 1.92
N THR A 178 2.69 -13.13 1.63
CA THR A 178 2.19 -13.40 0.28
C THR A 178 1.98 -12.09 -0.47
N GLN A 179 2.50 -11.99 -1.69
CA GLN A 179 2.34 -10.82 -2.56
C GLN A 179 1.04 -10.83 -3.37
N TYR A 180 0.37 -9.68 -3.38
CA TYR A 180 -0.82 -9.43 -4.17
C TYR A 180 -0.75 -8.06 -4.84
N VAL A 181 -1.42 -7.92 -5.98
CA VAL A 181 -1.73 -6.62 -6.58
C VAL A 181 -3.21 -6.30 -6.39
N GLY A 182 -3.49 -5.08 -5.92
CA GLY A 182 -4.80 -4.55 -5.63
C GLY A 182 -5.28 -3.58 -6.71
N LYS A 183 -6.52 -3.76 -7.17
CA LYS A 183 -7.25 -2.82 -8.02
C LYS A 183 -8.47 -2.31 -7.29
N ILE A 184 -8.55 -1.00 -7.07
CA ILE A 184 -9.77 -0.40 -6.54
C ILE A 184 -10.81 -0.32 -7.66
N SER A 185 -12.01 -0.82 -7.37
CA SER A 185 -13.13 -0.77 -8.29
C SER A 185 -14.02 0.41 -7.91
N ARG A 186 -13.94 1.51 -8.66
CA ARG A 186 -14.94 2.58 -8.53
C ARG A 186 -16.25 2.05 -9.12
N GLN A 187 -17.26 1.90 -8.27
CA GLN A 187 -18.65 1.66 -8.69
C GLN A 187 -19.27 2.97 -9.17
#